data_AF-A0A2A6JZL8-F1
#
_entry.id   AF-A0A2A6JZL8-F1
#
_cell.length_a   1.000
_cell.length_b   1.000
_cell.length_c   1.000
_cell.angle_alpha   90.00
_cell.angle_beta   90.00
_cell.angle_gamma   90.00
#
_symmetry.space_group_name_H-M   'P 1'
#
loop_
_entity.id
_entity.type
_entity.pdbx_description
1 polymer ?
#
loop_
_entity_poly.entity_id
_entity_poly.type
_entity_poly.pdbx_seq_one_letter_code
_entity_poly.pdbx_strand_id
1 'polypeptide(L)'
;MTTYTGGCQCGAVRFRVSGELKDSSICHCRMCQKAFGAYYAPLVSVRGAAFEWTRGARKRFRSSNFVERGFCGDCGTPLTYEAPDGMAVAAGAFDDPSLLPPTIQWGVEGKIAFVDHLHELPGERTEADLTAGSFLHELVSYQHPDHDTSVWPPEDRS
;
A
#
# COMPACT_ATOMS: atom_id res chain seq x y z
N MET A 1 21.68 4.08 -8.74
CA MET A 1 20.82 4.31 -7.56
C MET A 1 19.44 3.83 -7.93
N THR A 2 18.91 2.83 -7.23
CA THR A 2 17.58 2.28 -7.53
C THR A 2 16.52 3.33 -7.24
N THR A 3 15.50 3.39 -8.10
CA THR A 3 14.37 4.31 -7.97
C THR A 3 13.09 3.47 -7.90
N TYR A 4 12.22 3.81 -6.97
CA TYR A 4 10.92 3.21 -6.77
C TYR A 4 9.86 4.31 -6.90
N THR A 5 8.74 3.99 -7.52
CA THR A 5 7.58 4.87 -7.64
C THR A 5 6.36 4.22 -7.03
N GLY A 6 5.34 5.02 -6.76
CA GLY A 6 4.13 4.54 -6.15
C GLY A 6 3.13 5.65 -5.91
N GLY A 7 1.99 5.28 -5.35
CA GLY A 7 0.92 6.20 -5.05
C GLY A 7 -0.33 5.54 -4.50
N CYS A 8 -1.39 6.32 -4.45
CA CYS A 8 -2.71 5.81 -4.07
C CYS A 8 -3.43 5.16 -5.25
N GLN A 9 -4.47 4.38 -4.94
CA GLN A 9 -5.24 3.64 -5.94
C GLN A 9 -5.84 4.54 -7.03
N CYS A 10 -6.26 5.77 -6.70
CA CYS A 10 -6.81 6.70 -7.70
C CYS A 10 -5.77 7.56 -8.40
N GLY A 11 -4.48 7.49 -8.03
CA GLY A 11 -3.41 8.26 -8.67
C GLY A 11 -3.36 9.76 -8.33
N ALA A 12 -4.25 10.24 -7.46
CA ALA A 12 -4.26 11.64 -7.00
C ALA A 12 -3.02 12.00 -6.15
N VAL A 13 -2.43 11.01 -5.48
CA VAL A 13 -1.20 11.14 -4.71
C VAL A 13 -0.16 10.16 -5.26
N ARG A 14 1.01 10.68 -5.65
CA ARG A 14 2.14 9.89 -6.18
C ARG A 14 3.43 10.29 -5.48
N PHE A 15 4.36 9.35 -5.38
CA PHE A 15 5.68 9.57 -4.79
C PHE A 15 6.79 8.88 -5.58
N ARG A 16 8.01 9.32 -5.31
CA ARG A 16 9.24 8.68 -5.78
C ARG A 16 10.21 8.53 -4.62
N VAL A 17 10.91 7.39 -4.60
CA VAL A 17 11.96 7.07 -3.63
C VAL A 17 13.22 6.67 -4.37
N SER A 18 14.31 7.38 -4.11
CA SER A 18 15.62 7.09 -4.70
C SER A 18 16.59 6.69 -3.59
N GLY A 19 17.15 5.48 -3.68
CA GLY A 19 18.03 4.93 -2.65
C GLY A 19 17.88 3.43 -2.48
N GLU A 20 18.46 2.91 -1.42
CA GLU A 20 18.39 1.50 -1.08
C GLU A 20 17.30 1.28 -0.01
N LEU A 21 16.35 0.40 -0.29
CA LEU A 21 15.25 0.06 0.62
C LEU A 21 15.44 -1.37 1.13
N LYS A 22 15.95 -1.53 2.35
CA LYS A 22 16.23 -2.84 2.98
C LYS A 22 15.18 -3.27 3.99
N ASP A 23 14.52 -2.29 4.58
CA ASP A 23 13.70 -2.46 5.78
C ASP A 23 12.23 -2.61 5.36
N SER A 24 11.88 -3.75 4.77
CA SER A 24 10.50 -4.15 4.48
C SER A 24 9.97 -5.07 5.58
N SER A 25 8.77 -4.81 6.08
CA SER A 25 8.23 -5.49 7.27
C SER A 25 6.73 -5.73 7.17
N ILE A 26 6.24 -6.70 7.94
CA ILE A 26 4.82 -6.90 8.22
C ILE A 26 4.54 -6.56 9.68
N CYS A 27 3.57 -5.69 9.95
CA CYS A 27 3.12 -5.40 11.31
C CYS A 27 1.72 -5.97 11.57
N HIS A 28 1.60 -6.74 12.64
CA HIS A 28 0.38 -7.45 13.02
C HIS A 28 -0.41 -6.76 14.13
N CYS A 29 0.09 -5.66 14.71
CA CYS A 29 -0.58 -5.02 15.84
C CYS A 29 -1.99 -4.51 15.45
N ARG A 30 -2.89 -4.43 16.43
CA ARG A 30 -4.29 -4.06 16.18
C ARG A 30 -4.46 -2.70 15.51
N MET A 31 -3.58 -1.75 15.81
CA MET A 31 -3.61 -0.42 15.18
C MET A 31 -3.25 -0.49 13.70
N CYS A 32 -2.29 -1.33 13.33
CA CYS A 32 -1.90 -1.54 11.94
C CYS A 32 -2.98 -2.28 11.15
N GLN A 33 -3.59 -3.32 11.73
CA GLN A 33 -4.76 -3.98 11.14
C GLN A 33 -5.87 -2.97 10.81
N LYS A 34 -6.20 -2.09 11.77
CA LYS A 34 -7.25 -1.08 11.59
C LYS A 34 -6.86 0.03 10.61
N ALA A 35 -5.61 0.49 10.63
CA ALA A 35 -5.14 1.53 9.73
C ALA A 35 -5.15 1.09 8.26
N PHE A 36 -4.92 -0.20 8.00
CA PHE A 36 -4.93 -0.77 6.64
C PHE A 36 -6.26 -1.41 6.26
N GLY A 37 -7.16 -1.63 7.22
CA GLY A 37 -8.37 -2.43 6.99
C GLY A 37 -8.07 -3.88 6.63
N ALA A 38 -6.89 -4.40 7.02
CA ALA A 38 -6.35 -5.68 6.59
C ALA A 38 -5.93 -6.56 7.78
N TYR A 39 -5.57 -7.83 7.53
CA TYR A 39 -5.09 -8.74 8.57
C TYR A 39 -3.72 -8.34 9.15
N TYR A 40 -2.96 -7.54 8.41
CA TYR A 40 -1.67 -6.98 8.79
C TYR A 40 -1.35 -5.76 7.91
N ALA A 41 -0.31 -5.00 8.28
CA ALA A 41 0.17 -3.86 7.51
C ALA A 41 1.56 -4.14 6.93
N PRO A 42 1.74 -4.18 5.61
CA PRO A 42 3.05 -4.22 5.00
C PRO A 42 3.64 -2.80 4.93
N LEU A 43 4.87 -2.63 5.44
CA LEU A 43 5.53 -1.32 5.61
C LEU A 43 6.99 -1.39 5.17
N VAL A 44 7.42 -0.42 4.35
CA VAL A 44 8.80 -0.26 3.88
C VAL A 44 9.36 1.05 4.42
N SER A 45 10.41 0.99 5.24
CA SER A 45 11.08 2.19 5.72
C SER A 45 11.80 2.90 4.58
N VAL A 46 11.67 4.22 4.50
CA VAL A 46 12.41 5.06 3.54
C VAL A 46 13.54 5.84 4.20
N ARG A 47 13.93 5.45 5.42
CA ARG A 47 15.03 6.08 6.16
C ARG A 47 16.34 5.96 5.38
N GLY A 48 17.01 7.10 5.18
CA GLY A 48 18.26 7.17 4.42
C GLY A 48 18.09 7.18 2.90
N ALA A 49 16.86 7.10 2.38
CA ALA A 49 16.54 7.33 0.97
C ALA A 49 16.06 8.77 0.74
N ALA A 50 16.20 9.24 -0.49
CA ALA A 50 15.55 10.48 -0.92
C ALA A 50 14.09 10.17 -1.26
N PHE A 51 13.16 10.87 -0.60
CA PHE A 51 11.72 10.70 -0.79
C PHE A 51 11.11 12.01 -1.27
N GLU A 52 10.27 11.96 -2.30
CA GLU A 52 9.52 13.11 -2.81
C GLU A 52 8.08 12.75 -3.16
N TRP A 53 7.15 13.68 -2.92
CA TRP A 53 5.80 13.61 -3.48
C TRP A 53 5.84 14.20 -4.89
N THR A 54 5.51 13.40 -5.89
CA THR A 54 5.54 13.80 -7.31
C THR A 54 4.19 14.30 -7.81
N ARG A 55 3.11 13.99 -7.08
CA ARG A 55 1.76 14.49 -7.35
C ARG A 55 0.93 14.52 -6.05
N GLY A 56 0.16 15.58 -5.88
CA GLY A 56 -0.77 15.72 -4.77
C GLY A 56 -0.11 15.65 -3.39
N ALA A 57 -0.93 15.47 -2.36
CA ALA A 57 -0.46 15.30 -1.00
C ALA A 57 -1.41 14.38 -0.22
N ARG A 58 -0.83 13.60 0.70
CA ARG A 58 -1.61 12.78 1.64
C ARG A 58 -2.30 13.66 2.69
N LYS A 59 -3.48 13.22 3.15
CA LYS A 59 -4.04 13.65 4.44
C LYS A 59 -3.38 12.84 5.56
N ARG A 60 -3.45 13.36 6.80
CA ARG A 60 -2.88 12.70 7.99
C ARG A 60 -3.94 12.47 9.06
N PHE A 61 -3.78 11.37 9.80
CA PHE A 61 -4.53 11.04 11.00
C PHE A 61 -3.57 10.64 12.12
N ARG A 62 -3.70 11.27 13.29
CA ARG A 62 -2.88 10.95 14.47
C ARG A 62 -3.42 9.68 15.15
N SER A 63 -2.77 8.56 14.91
CA SER A 63 -3.18 7.25 15.45
C SER A 63 -2.70 7.00 16.88
N SER A 64 -1.63 7.67 17.32
CA SER A 64 -1.17 7.66 18.72
C SER A 64 -0.46 8.97 19.07
N ASN A 65 -0.01 9.10 20.31
CA ASN A 65 0.85 10.21 20.73
C ASN A 65 2.17 10.30 19.94
N PHE A 66 2.63 9.20 19.34
CA PHE A 66 3.88 9.14 18.57
C PHE A 66 3.69 8.96 17.06
N VAL A 67 2.53 8.47 16.60
CA VAL A 67 2.36 8.02 15.22
C VAL A 67 1.28 8.80 14.49
N GLU A 68 1.64 9.36 13.34
CA GLU A 68 0.71 9.82 12.31
C GLU A 68 0.61 8.81 11.15
N ARG A 69 -0.57 8.70 10.55
CA ARG A 69 -0.86 7.85 9.39
C ARG A 69 -1.24 8.72 8.22
N GLY A 70 -0.52 8.60 7.11
CA GLY A 70 -0.86 9.28 5.87
C GLY A 70 -1.75 8.42 4.98
N PHE A 71 -2.72 9.03 4.32
CA PHE A 71 -3.63 8.36 3.40
C PHE A 71 -4.08 9.31 2.28
N CYS A 72 -4.54 8.76 1.16
CA CYS A 72 -5.13 9.56 0.10
C CYS A 72 -6.48 10.13 0.56
N GLY A 73 -6.64 11.44 0.45
CA GLY A 73 -7.87 12.11 0.83
C GLY A 73 -9.08 11.80 -0.06
N ASP A 74 -8.85 11.21 -1.22
CA ASP A 74 -9.86 11.01 -2.27
C ASP A 74 -10.31 9.55 -2.36
N CYS A 75 -9.37 8.59 -2.29
CA CYS A 75 -9.68 7.14 -2.36
C CYS A 75 -9.40 6.37 -1.06
N GLY A 76 -8.86 7.02 -0.03
CA GLY A 76 -8.62 6.39 1.28
C GLY A 76 -7.41 5.44 1.35
N THR A 77 -6.68 5.21 0.25
CA THR A 77 -5.49 4.33 0.25
C THR A 77 -4.50 4.74 1.34
N PRO A 78 -4.10 3.84 2.25
CA PRO A 78 -3.03 4.09 3.21
C PRO A 78 -1.70 4.31 2.48
N LEU A 79 -0.95 5.32 2.89
CA LEU A 79 0.31 5.72 2.24
C LEU A 79 1.50 5.69 3.20
N THR A 80 1.36 6.25 4.40
CA THR A 80 2.52 6.40 5.31
C THR A 80 2.22 6.02 6.75
N TYR A 81 3.25 5.52 7.42
CA TYR A 81 3.43 5.46 8.86
C TYR A 81 4.54 6.41 9.24
N GLU A 82 4.26 7.42 10.06
CA GLU A 82 5.20 8.47 10.45
C GLU A 82 5.42 8.42 11.96
N ALA A 83 6.66 8.15 12.37
CA ALA A 83 7.09 8.01 13.76
C ALA A 83 8.40 8.80 14.00
N PRO A 84 8.83 9.00 15.26
CA PRO A 84 10.02 9.81 15.56
C PRO A 84 11.34 9.27 14.96
N ASP A 85 11.39 7.97 14.68
CA ASP A 85 12.53 7.27 14.09
C ASP A 85 12.52 7.25 12.55
N GLY A 86 11.44 7.73 11.93
CA GLY A 86 11.35 7.90 10.48
C GLY A 86 9.96 7.63 9.92
N MET A 87 9.91 7.61 8.58
CA MET A 87 8.71 7.30 7.82
C MET A 87 8.86 5.94 7.15
N ALA A 88 7.80 5.15 7.21
CA ALA A 88 7.60 3.98 6.37
C ALA A 88 6.42 4.21 5.43
N VAL A 89 6.51 3.65 4.22
CA VAL A 89 5.48 3.69 3.19
C VAL A 89 4.74 2.36 3.19
N ALA A 90 3.43 2.38 2.97
CA ALA A 90 2.64 1.18 2.75
C ALA A 90 3.22 0.39 1.56
N ALA A 91 3.63 -0.86 1.75
CA ALA A 91 4.33 -1.59 0.69
C ALA A 91 3.47 -1.77 -0.57
N GLY A 92 2.16 -2.01 -0.40
CA GLY A 92 1.22 -2.11 -1.51
C GLY A 92 0.90 -0.79 -2.23
N ALA A 93 1.47 0.34 -1.77
CA ALA A 93 1.37 1.62 -2.47
C ALA A 93 2.58 1.87 -3.41
N PHE A 94 3.58 0.99 -3.44
CA PHE A 94 4.60 1.00 -4.48
C PHE A 94 4.04 0.37 -5.77
N ASP A 95 4.49 0.86 -6.92
CA ASP A 95 4.06 0.34 -8.22
C ASP A 95 4.48 -1.13 -8.43
N ASP A 96 5.66 -1.51 -7.95
CA ASP A 96 6.10 -2.91 -7.94
C ASP A 96 6.49 -3.34 -6.51
N PRO A 97 5.53 -3.81 -5.70
CA PRO A 97 5.80 -4.26 -4.34
C PRO A 97 6.62 -5.57 -4.30
N SER A 98 6.73 -6.30 -5.41
CA SER A 98 7.49 -7.57 -5.44
C SER A 98 9.00 -7.36 -5.27
N LEU A 99 9.49 -6.16 -5.58
CA LEU A 99 10.88 -5.74 -5.37
C LEU A 99 11.23 -5.48 -3.90
N LEU A 100 10.24 -5.51 -3.00
CA LEU A 100 10.37 -5.13 -1.59
C LEU A 100 9.84 -6.23 -0.66
N PRO A 101 10.31 -7.49 -0.79
CA PRO A 101 9.82 -8.59 0.04
C PRO A 101 10.06 -8.30 1.54
N PRO A 102 9.07 -8.53 2.42
CA PRO A 102 9.25 -8.35 3.85
C PRO A 102 10.37 -9.25 4.40
N THR A 103 11.22 -8.68 5.25
CA THR A 103 12.35 -9.38 5.90
C THR A 103 12.12 -9.61 7.38
N ILE A 104 11.11 -8.97 7.98
CA ILE A 104 10.79 -9.08 9.41
C ILE A 104 9.30 -8.92 9.68
N GLN A 105 8.82 -9.53 10.78
CA GLN A 105 7.45 -9.37 11.27
C GLN A 105 7.46 -8.78 12.68
N TRP A 106 6.61 -7.78 12.91
CA TRP A 106 6.45 -7.06 14.17
C TRP A 106 5.05 -7.23 14.75
N GLY A 107 4.93 -7.12 16.07
CA GLY A 107 3.63 -7.19 16.76
C GLY A 107 2.95 -8.54 16.65
N VAL A 108 3.73 -9.63 16.58
CA VAL A 108 3.27 -11.00 16.32
C VAL A 108 2.29 -11.52 17.37
N GLU A 109 2.27 -10.94 18.57
CA GLU A 109 1.25 -11.16 19.59
C GLU A 109 -0.17 -10.77 19.12
N GLY A 110 -0.27 -9.86 18.14
CA GLY A 110 -1.51 -9.50 17.47
C GLY A 110 -1.79 -10.28 16.18
N LYS A 111 -0.90 -11.21 15.77
CA LYS A 111 -1.06 -11.95 14.52
C LYS A 111 -2.30 -12.83 14.58
N ILE A 112 -3.13 -12.73 13.55
CA ILE A 112 -4.34 -13.54 13.42
C ILE A 112 -3.92 -14.94 12.94
N ALA A 113 -4.25 -15.97 13.72
CA ALA A 113 -3.70 -17.32 13.55
C ALA A 113 -3.88 -17.92 12.14
N PHE A 114 -5.04 -17.71 11.50
CA PHE A 114 -5.30 -18.27 10.18
C PHE A 114 -4.42 -17.69 9.06
N VAL A 115 -3.74 -16.55 9.30
CA VAL A 115 -2.89 -15.90 8.28
C VAL A 115 -1.75 -16.81 7.83
N ASP A 116 -1.21 -17.64 8.73
CA ASP A 116 -0.13 -18.58 8.40
C ASP A 116 -0.59 -19.69 7.45
N HIS A 117 -1.89 -19.97 7.41
CA HIS A 117 -2.49 -21.09 6.68
C HIS A 117 -3.25 -20.66 5.42
N LEU A 118 -3.22 -19.37 5.04
CA LEU A 118 -3.92 -18.90 3.83
C LEU A 118 -3.49 -19.64 2.56
N HIS A 119 -2.22 -20.06 2.50
CA HIS A 119 -1.66 -20.81 1.38
C HIS A 119 -2.21 -22.25 1.26
N GLU A 120 -2.85 -22.78 2.29
CA GLU A 120 -3.48 -24.10 2.32
C GLU A 120 -4.92 -24.06 1.82
N LEU A 121 -5.52 -22.87 1.71
CA LEU A 121 -6.88 -22.69 1.23
C LEU A 121 -6.95 -22.92 -0.30
N PRO A 122 -8.10 -23.40 -0.82
CA PRO A 122 -8.33 -23.42 -2.25
C PRO A 122 -8.20 -22.01 -2.85
N GLY A 123 -7.45 -21.89 -3.95
CA GLY A 123 -7.32 -20.67 -4.72
C GLY A 123 -8.06 -20.79 -6.05
N GLU A 124 -8.92 -19.84 -6.35
CA GLU A 124 -9.61 -19.74 -7.64
C GLU A 124 -9.31 -18.38 -8.29
N ARG A 125 -9.28 -18.35 -9.61
CA ARG A 125 -9.15 -17.09 -10.35
C ARG A 125 -10.46 -16.30 -10.21
N THR A 126 -10.39 -14.98 -10.17
CA THR A 126 -11.57 -14.12 -10.03
C THR A 126 -12.62 -14.39 -11.10
N GLU A 127 -12.21 -14.65 -12.35
CA GLU A 127 -13.17 -14.94 -13.44
C GLU A 127 -13.66 -16.39 -13.49
N ALA A 128 -13.17 -17.28 -12.62
CA ALA A 128 -13.71 -18.63 -12.46
C ALA A 128 -14.97 -18.65 -11.58
N ASP A 129 -15.24 -17.59 -10.82
CA ASP A 129 -16.46 -17.46 -10.04
C ASP A 129 -17.65 -17.14 -10.95
N LEU A 130 -18.27 -18.19 -11.49
CA LEU A 130 -19.48 -18.10 -12.32
C LEU A 130 -20.72 -17.64 -11.52
N THR A 131 -20.61 -17.55 -10.19
CA THR A 131 -21.68 -17.05 -9.31
C THR A 131 -21.55 -15.56 -9.03
N ALA A 132 -20.34 -15.02 -9.13
CA ALA A 132 -20.14 -13.58 -9.28
C ALA A 132 -20.80 -13.14 -10.58
N GLY A 133 -21.64 -12.11 -10.47
CA GLY A 133 -22.54 -11.72 -11.56
C GLY A 133 -21.81 -11.42 -12.87
N SER A 134 -22.55 -11.44 -13.97
CA SER A 134 -22.05 -11.18 -15.34
C SER A 134 -21.25 -9.87 -15.49
N PHE A 135 -21.37 -8.94 -14.54
CA PHE A 135 -20.62 -7.69 -14.49
C PHE A 135 -19.10 -7.86 -14.49
N LEU A 136 -18.57 -9.01 -14.02
CA LEU A 136 -17.12 -9.25 -14.05
C LEU A 136 -16.55 -9.26 -15.48
N HIS A 137 -17.34 -9.68 -16.48
CA HIS A 137 -16.92 -9.66 -17.89
C HIS A 137 -16.80 -8.26 -18.47
N GLU A 138 -17.50 -7.29 -17.86
CA GLU A 138 -17.52 -5.88 -18.27
C GLU A 138 -16.70 -4.99 -17.32
N LEU A 139 -16.00 -5.59 -16.35
CA LEU A 139 -15.25 -4.85 -15.35
C LEU A 139 -14.12 -4.07 -16.01
N VAL A 140 -14.15 -2.75 -15.83
CA VAL A 140 -13.07 -1.84 -16.21
C VAL A 140 -12.43 -1.31 -14.94
N SER A 141 -11.12 -1.49 -14.81
CA SER A 141 -10.37 -0.88 -13.70
C SER A 141 -10.23 0.63 -13.91
N TYR A 142 -10.55 1.39 -12.87
CA TYR A 142 -10.26 2.82 -12.74
C TYR A 142 -9.08 3.10 -11.80
N GLN A 143 -8.35 2.04 -11.41
CA GLN A 143 -7.12 2.19 -10.65
C GLN A 143 -6.05 2.87 -11.52
N HIS A 144 -5.31 3.78 -10.90
CA HIS A 144 -4.11 4.39 -11.47
C HIS A 144 -3.13 3.27 -11.87
N PRO A 145 -2.57 3.28 -13.08
CA PRO A 145 -1.65 2.25 -13.48
C PRO A 145 -0.40 2.28 -12.60
N ASP A 146 0.20 1.12 -12.35
CA ASP A 146 1.40 0.97 -11.52
C ASP A 146 2.67 1.48 -12.24
N HIS A 147 2.66 2.75 -12.65
CA HIS A 147 3.79 3.52 -13.17
C HIS A 147 3.46 5.02 -13.21
N ASP A 148 4.47 5.89 -13.24
CA ASP A 148 4.26 7.33 -13.35
C ASP A 148 3.53 7.71 -14.66
N THR A 149 2.57 8.63 -14.53
CA THR A 149 1.77 9.17 -15.64
C THR A 149 1.96 10.68 -15.68
N SER A 150 1.85 11.32 -16.84
CA SER A 150 1.81 12.79 -16.91
C SER A 150 0.43 13.35 -16.53
N VAL A 151 -0.64 12.68 -16.97
CA VAL A 151 -2.05 13.03 -16.73
C VAL A 151 -2.81 11.79 -16.25
N TRP A 152 -3.66 11.95 -15.24
CA TRP A 152 -4.57 10.92 -14.75
C TRP A 152 -5.77 11.53 -13.99
N PRO A 153 -7.01 11.03 -14.17
CA PRO A 153 -7.40 10.01 -15.15
C PRO A 153 -7.22 10.51 -16.59
N PRO A 154 -7.17 9.62 -17.60
CA PRO A 154 -7.15 10.02 -19.00
C PRO A 154 -8.45 10.77 -19.36
N GLU A 155 -8.39 11.73 -20.29
CA GLU A 155 -9.51 12.63 -20.62
C GLU A 155 -10.79 11.92 -21.09
N ASP A 156 -10.68 10.69 -21.62
CA ASP A 156 -11.81 9.85 -22.03
C ASP A 156 -12.47 9.10 -20.85
N ARG A 157 -11.97 9.28 -19.63
CA ARG A 157 -12.36 8.55 -18.41
C ARG A 157 -12.65 9.45 -17.20
N SER A 158 -12.70 10.77 -17.38
CA SER A 158 -12.97 11.77 -16.33
C SER A 158 -14.45 12.08 -16.15
#